data_AF-A0A5N6T7M6-F1
#
_entry.id   AF-A0A5N6T7M6-F1
#
_cell.length_a   1.000
_cell.length_b   1.000
_cell.length_c   1.000
_cell.angle_alpha   90.00
_cell.angle_beta   90.00
_cell.angle_gamma   90.00
#
_symmetry.space_group_name_H-M   'P 1'
#
loop_
_entity.id
_entity.type
_entity.pdbx_description
1 polymer ?
#
loop_
_entity_poly.entity_id
_entity_poly.type
_entity_poly.pdbx_seq_one_letter_code
_entity_poly.pdbx_strand_id
1 'polypeptide(L)'
;MKKECISSDGFISGKAIHNYLVRFAKDHDFMRHVRLQTRVTEVRRNANHQSWIVETRSGERPIQCNKLIYATGASSSPIRPEWPRENFDKPRQPLASHGHKFLLKAGKKVDWIIRPSASGAFSIFAPTFMGLWHTSDHISTRFASSFSPTIMSCTGLWDSFWQRTMFGRSLTRVYWPVATGLAAGYARFGDSEHTEHLRPWPHTDGLFWGSGGIGIATVPDFWQVIHDSDITVHRTEIESLSHLDMVNLKNGFSVPTDIVIHCTGFEKGYNTFSPLLQEELGLHYDPQAIS
;
A
#
# COMPACT_ATOMS: atom_id res chain seq x y z
N MET A 1 -14.15 -3.86 18.12
CA MET A 1 -12.91 -4.61 18.45
C MET A 1 -12.69 -4.54 19.95
N LYS A 2 -12.27 -5.63 20.62
CA LYS A 2 -11.90 -5.54 22.04
C LYS A 2 -10.68 -4.64 22.18
N LYS A 3 -10.65 -3.76 23.19
CA LYS A 3 -9.53 -2.82 23.43
C LYS A 3 -8.22 -3.49 23.85
N GLU A 4 -8.24 -4.79 24.14
CA GLU A 4 -7.14 -5.60 24.69
C GLU A 4 -5.86 -5.66 23.81
N CYS A 5 -5.92 -5.23 22.55
CA CYS A 5 -4.81 -5.34 21.59
C CYS A 5 -4.46 -4.02 20.89
N ILE A 6 -4.84 -2.89 21.49
CA ILE A 6 -4.47 -1.55 21.06
C ILE A 6 -3.41 -1.03 22.05
N SER A 7 -2.25 -0.62 21.56
CA SER A 7 -1.22 -0.03 22.41
C SER A 7 -1.60 1.39 22.87
N SER A 8 -0.89 1.92 23.86
CA SER A 8 -1.16 3.24 24.45
C SER A 8 -1.06 4.39 23.46
N ASP A 9 -0.25 4.25 22.41
CA ASP A 9 -0.12 5.17 21.28
C ASP A 9 -1.17 4.93 20.17
N GLY A 10 -2.15 4.05 20.40
CA GLY A 10 -3.25 3.78 19.47
C GLY A 10 -2.95 2.80 18.34
N PHE A 11 -1.81 2.09 18.40
CA PHE A 11 -1.46 1.11 17.38
C PHE A 11 -2.26 -0.20 17.51
N ILE A 12 -2.72 -0.72 16.38
CA ILE A 12 -3.47 -1.98 16.26
C ILE A 12 -2.60 -3.04 15.58
N SER A 13 -2.27 -4.11 16.29
CA SER A 13 -1.42 -5.19 15.74
C SER A 13 -2.10 -6.01 14.64
N GLY A 14 -1.29 -6.56 13.73
CA GLY A 14 -1.77 -7.52 12.72
C GLY A 14 -2.48 -8.74 13.34
N LYS A 15 -2.03 -9.18 14.52
CA LYS A 15 -2.70 -10.23 15.32
C LYS A 15 -4.09 -9.79 15.78
N ALA A 16 -4.26 -8.54 16.21
CA ALA A 16 -5.57 -7.97 16.55
C ALA A 16 -6.52 -8.00 15.36
N ILE A 17 -6.07 -7.50 14.22
CA ILE A 17 -6.85 -7.45 12.97
C ILE A 17 -7.25 -8.87 12.55
N HIS A 18 -6.30 -9.82 12.56
CA HIS A 18 -6.56 -11.22 12.26
C HIS A 18 -7.62 -11.82 13.18
N ASN A 19 -7.47 -11.67 14.50
CA ASN A 19 -8.44 -12.19 15.48
C ASN A 19 -9.83 -11.59 15.30
N TYR A 20 -9.91 -10.29 15.00
CA TYR A 20 -11.17 -9.61 14.70
C TYR A 20 -11.85 -10.21 13.46
N LEU A 21 -11.11 -10.37 12.35
CA LEU A 21 -11.66 -10.91 11.09
C LEU A 21 -12.11 -12.37 11.25
N VAL A 22 -11.33 -13.20 11.95
CA VAL A 22 -11.70 -14.60 12.23
C VAL A 22 -12.96 -14.66 13.08
N ARG A 23 -13.08 -13.81 14.10
CA ARG A 23 -14.27 -13.75 14.93
C ARG A 23 -15.48 -13.27 14.13
N PHE A 24 -15.33 -12.21 13.34
CA PHE A 24 -16.39 -11.72 12.46
C PHE A 24 -16.88 -12.81 11.49
N ALA A 25 -15.95 -13.58 10.90
CA ALA A 25 -16.30 -14.70 10.03
C ALA A 25 -17.10 -15.80 10.73
N LYS A 26 -16.82 -16.06 12.02
CA LYS A 26 -17.57 -17.03 12.84
C LYS A 26 -18.93 -16.48 13.26
N ASP A 27 -18.97 -15.26 13.79
CA ASP A 27 -20.17 -14.61 14.33
C ASP A 27 -21.25 -14.42 13.23
N HIS A 28 -20.83 -14.31 11.95
CA HIS A 28 -21.73 -14.18 10.79
C HIS A 28 -21.81 -15.44 9.91
N ASP A 29 -21.34 -16.60 10.39
CA ASP A 29 -21.44 -17.90 9.70
C ASP A 29 -20.86 -17.90 8.28
N PHE A 30 -19.79 -17.13 8.05
CA PHE A 30 -19.06 -17.13 6.77
C PHE A 30 -18.17 -18.37 6.62
N MET A 31 -17.77 -19.00 7.73
CA MET A 31 -16.82 -20.12 7.72
C MET A 31 -17.27 -21.30 6.84
N ARG A 32 -18.58 -21.61 6.79
CA ARG A 32 -19.12 -22.70 5.96
C ARG A 32 -18.97 -22.47 4.45
N HIS A 33 -18.73 -21.22 4.04
CA HIS A 33 -18.55 -20.83 2.64
C HIS A 33 -17.07 -20.73 2.24
N VAL A 34 -16.13 -20.99 3.16
CA VAL A 34 -14.69 -20.88 2.92
C VAL A 34 -14.08 -22.25 2.66
N ARG A 35 -13.36 -22.40 1.55
CA ARG A 35 -12.54 -23.58 1.25
C ARG A 35 -11.06 -23.18 1.33
N LEU A 36 -10.41 -23.55 2.44
CA LEU A 36 -8.98 -23.29 2.63
C LEU A 36 -8.14 -24.28 1.81
N GLN A 37 -6.90 -23.90 1.52
CA GLN A 37 -5.97 -24.71 0.72
C GLN A 37 -6.45 -25.03 -0.72
N THR A 38 -7.52 -24.39 -1.18
CA THR A 38 -8.02 -24.50 -2.55
C THR A 38 -7.52 -23.33 -3.39
N ARG A 39 -6.37 -23.51 -4.05
CA ARG A 39 -5.80 -22.47 -4.91
C ARG A 39 -6.48 -22.45 -6.28
N VAL A 40 -7.07 -21.33 -6.65
CA VAL A 40 -7.54 -21.07 -8.02
C VAL A 40 -6.34 -20.92 -8.96
N THR A 41 -6.38 -21.60 -10.09
CA THR A 41 -5.31 -21.59 -11.11
C THR A 41 -5.77 -20.93 -12.40
N GLU A 42 -7.04 -21.07 -12.77
CA GLU A 42 -7.60 -20.50 -13.98
C GLU A 42 -9.05 -20.08 -13.78
N VAL A 43 -9.44 -18.98 -14.43
CA VAL A 43 -10.81 -18.51 -14.50
C VAL A 43 -11.15 -18.22 -15.95
N ARG A 44 -12.26 -18.82 -16.42
CA ARG A 44 -12.75 -18.65 -17.79
C ARG A 44 -14.26 -18.53 -17.85
N ARG A 45 -14.78 -17.96 -18.93
CA ARG A 45 -16.21 -17.99 -19.24
C ARG A 45 -16.61 -19.35 -19.80
N ASN A 46 -17.86 -19.74 -19.57
CA ASN A 46 -18.46 -20.85 -20.31
C ASN A 46 -18.70 -20.46 -21.78
N ALA A 47 -18.99 -21.46 -22.63
CA ALA A 47 -19.17 -21.25 -24.08
C ALA A 47 -20.26 -20.22 -24.43
N ASN A 48 -21.28 -20.06 -23.56
CA ASN A 48 -22.39 -19.13 -23.77
C ASN A 48 -22.17 -17.76 -23.09
N HIS A 49 -21.01 -17.53 -22.47
CA HIS A 49 -20.65 -16.31 -21.73
C HIS A 49 -21.59 -15.95 -20.55
N GLN A 50 -22.48 -16.86 -20.13
CA GLN A 50 -23.48 -16.65 -19.07
C GLN A 50 -23.02 -17.10 -17.69
N SER A 51 -21.95 -17.90 -17.60
CA SER A 51 -21.39 -18.36 -16.32
C SER A 51 -19.87 -18.41 -16.35
N TRP A 52 -19.30 -18.52 -15.16
CA TRP A 52 -17.87 -18.64 -14.90
C TRP A 52 -17.52 -20.09 -14.58
N ILE A 53 -16.33 -20.49 -15.01
CA ILE A 53 -15.69 -21.76 -14.67
C ILE A 53 -14.38 -21.40 -13.96
N VAL A 54 -14.22 -21.93 -12.74
CA VAL A 54 -13.07 -21.67 -11.87
C VAL A 54 -12.34 -22.99 -11.64
N GLU A 55 -11.11 -23.06 -12.13
CA GLU A 55 -10.26 -24.24 -12.00
C GLU A 55 -9.38 -24.10 -10.76
N THR A 56 -9.18 -25.23 -10.07
CA THR A 56 -8.43 -25.27 -8.82
C THR A 56 -7.30 -26.28 -8.91
N ARG A 57 -6.21 -26.01 -8.19
CA ARG A 57 -5.00 -26.84 -8.19
C ARG A 57 -5.26 -28.27 -7.73
N SER A 58 -6.25 -28.52 -6.87
CA SER A 58 -6.52 -29.84 -6.31
C SER A 58 -7.00 -30.87 -7.34
N GLY A 59 -7.21 -30.48 -8.60
CA GLY A 59 -7.69 -31.38 -9.65
C GLY A 59 -9.14 -31.82 -9.47
N GLU A 60 -9.85 -31.20 -8.52
CA GLU A 60 -11.29 -31.34 -8.36
C GLU A 60 -12.03 -30.81 -9.60
N ARG A 61 -13.30 -31.22 -9.74
CA ARG A 61 -14.16 -30.68 -10.79
C ARG A 61 -14.19 -29.15 -10.72
N PRO A 62 -14.05 -28.45 -11.87
CA PRO A 62 -14.13 -26.99 -11.90
C PRO A 62 -15.40 -26.47 -11.24
N ILE A 63 -15.27 -25.40 -10.45
CA ILE A 63 -16.39 -24.76 -9.79
C ILE A 63 -17.10 -23.87 -10.81
N GLN A 64 -18.42 -24.03 -10.94
CA GLN A 64 -19.24 -23.19 -11.81
C GLN A 64 -20.03 -22.17 -10.98
N CYS A 65 -20.11 -20.93 -11.46
CA CYS A 65 -20.93 -19.90 -10.83
C CYS A 65 -21.45 -18.86 -11.83
N ASN A 66 -22.59 -18.23 -11.52
CA ASN A 66 -23.20 -17.21 -12.39
C ASN A 66 -22.56 -15.83 -12.17
N LYS A 67 -21.97 -15.60 -10.99
CA LYS A 67 -21.29 -14.36 -10.62
C LYS A 67 -19.99 -14.70 -9.90
N LEU A 68 -18.93 -14.00 -10.27
CA LEU A 68 -17.61 -14.14 -9.67
C LEU A 68 -17.23 -12.83 -8.97
N ILE A 69 -16.88 -12.91 -7.69
CA ILE A 69 -16.23 -11.83 -6.95
C ILE A 69 -14.76 -12.22 -6.80
N TYR A 70 -13.87 -11.43 -7.39
CA TYR A 70 -12.43 -11.72 -7.41
C TYR A 70 -11.71 -10.88 -6.36
N ALA A 71 -11.27 -11.53 -5.26
CA ALA A 71 -10.74 -10.87 -4.06
C ALA A 71 -9.37 -11.43 -3.64
N THR A 72 -8.44 -11.58 -4.60
CA THR A 72 -7.11 -12.17 -4.35
C THR A 72 -6.09 -11.22 -3.72
N GLY A 73 -6.46 -9.94 -3.57
CA GLY A 73 -5.59 -8.88 -3.05
C GLY A 73 -4.61 -8.34 -4.09
N ALA A 74 -4.19 -7.09 -3.92
CA ALA A 74 -3.29 -6.40 -4.84
C ALA A 74 -1.82 -6.39 -4.37
N SER A 75 -1.48 -7.13 -3.31
CA SER A 75 -0.19 -7.00 -2.60
C SER A 75 0.53 -8.32 -2.37
N SER A 76 0.38 -9.28 -3.29
CA SER A 76 0.84 -10.67 -3.11
C SER A 76 2.02 -11.05 -4.03
N SER A 77 2.12 -10.43 -5.21
CA SER A 77 3.18 -10.68 -6.19
C SER A 77 4.13 -9.49 -6.24
N PRO A 78 5.33 -9.54 -5.64
CA PRO A 78 6.19 -8.37 -5.57
C PRO A 78 6.76 -8.03 -6.95
N ILE A 79 6.79 -6.75 -7.29
CA ILE A 79 7.49 -6.26 -8.47
C ILE A 79 8.99 -6.40 -8.22
N ARG A 80 9.70 -7.08 -9.14
CA ARG A 80 11.16 -7.22 -9.09
C ARG A 80 11.76 -6.47 -10.28
N PRO A 81 12.26 -5.24 -10.08
CA PRO A 81 12.90 -4.52 -11.15
C PRO A 81 14.19 -5.22 -11.56
N GLU A 82 14.51 -5.09 -12.85
CA GLU A 82 15.77 -5.53 -13.41
C GLU A 82 16.60 -4.30 -13.74
N TRP A 83 17.89 -4.38 -13.43
CA TRP A 83 18.88 -3.36 -13.76
C TRP A 83 20.04 -4.02 -14.51
N PRO A 84 20.71 -3.27 -15.41
CA PRO A 84 21.97 -3.71 -15.99
C PRO A 84 22.93 -4.20 -14.91
N ARG A 85 23.54 -5.36 -15.14
CA ARG A 85 24.36 -6.04 -14.14
C ARG A 85 25.66 -6.54 -14.73
N GLU A 86 26.75 -6.22 -14.05
CA GLU A 86 28.10 -6.73 -14.33
C GLU A 86 28.70 -7.26 -13.03
N ASN A 87 28.90 -8.59 -12.91
CA ASN A 87 29.54 -9.27 -11.77
C ASN A 87 29.08 -8.82 -10.36
N PHE A 88 27.77 -8.63 -10.17
CA PHE A 88 27.17 -8.35 -8.85
C PHE A 88 26.59 -9.65 -8.27
N ASP A 89 27.11 -10.07 -7.11
CA ASP A 89 26.84 -11.39 -6.52
C ASP A 89 25.97 -11.33 -5.25
N LYS A 90 25.71 -10.14 -4.72
CA LYS A 90 24.96 -9.98 -3.47
C LYS A 90 23.46 -10.29 -3.61
N PRO A 91 22.82 -10.76 -2.52
CA PRO A 91 21.40 -11.08 -2.55
C PRO A 91 20.50 -9.89 -2.92
N ARG A 92 19.47 -10.20 -3.69
CA ARG A 92 18.42 -9.27 -4.11
C ARG A 92 17.07 -9.84 -3.74
N GLN A 93 16.36 -9.22 -2.80
CA GLN A 93 15.13 -9.77 -2.24
C GLN A 93 13.98 -8.75 -2.30
N PRO A 94 12.78 -9.15 -2.77
CA PRO A 94 11.61 -8.32 -2.61
C PRO A 94 11.20 -8.27 -1.13
N LEU A 95 10.80 -7.09 -0.65
CA LEU A 95 10.31 -6.97 0.72
C LEU A 95 8.80 -7.16 0.79
N ALA A 96 8.38 -8.25 1.44
CA ALA A 96 7.09 -8.24 2.13
C ALA A 96 7.27 -7.35 3.37
N SER A 97 6.51 -6.26 3.46
CA SER A 97 6.52 -5.23 4.52
C SER A 97 7.15 -5.64 5.86
N HIS A 98 7.98 -4.75 6.45
CA HIS A 98 8.62 -4.78 7.80
C HIS A 98 10.12 -5.09 7.89
N GLY A 99 10.78 -5.59 6.83
CA GLY A 99 12.21 -5.95 6.91
C GLY A 99 13.16 -4.78 7.20
N HIS A 100 12.88 -3.58 6.70
CA HIS A 100 13.76 -2.41 6.91
C HIS A 100 13.89 -2.06 8.40
N LYS A 101 12.79 -2.04 9.16
CA LYS A 101 12.84 -1.73 10.60
C LYS A 101 13.66 -2.74 11.39
N PHE A 102 13.61 -4.01 11.03
CA PHE A 102 14.44 -5.04 11.68
C PHE A 102 15.93 -4.81 11.43
N LEU A 103 16.31 -4.38 10.22
CA LEU A 103 17.70 -4.03 9.91
C LEU A 103 18.18 -2.81 10.69
N LEU A 104 17.33 -1.78 10.79
CA LEU A 104 17.60 -0.57 11.57
C LEU A 104 17.79 -0.91 13.05
N LYS A 105 16.87 -1.70 13.64
CA LYS A 105 17.01 -2.18 15.02
C LYS A 105 18.22 -3.10 15.24
N ALA A 106 18.71 -3.75 14.19
CA ALA A 106 19.94 -4.55 14.23
C ALA A 106 21.22 -3.70 14.06
N GLY A 107 21.09 -2.37 14.00
CA GLY A 107 22.21 -1.44 13.85
C GLY A 107 22.88 -1.49 12.49
N LYS A 108 22.18 -1.93 11.45
CA LYS A 108 22.71 -1.93 10.08
C LYS A 108 22.55 -0.56 9.45
N LYS A 109 23.57 -0.09 8.73
CA LYS A 109 23.47 1.07 7.85
C LYS A 109 22.52 0.76 6.70
N VAL A 110 21.60 1.67 6.41
CA VAL A 110 20.61 1.49 5.35
C VAL A 110 20.57 2.71 4.42
N ASP A 111 20.81 2.47 3.15
CA ASP A 111 20.63 3.45 2.08
C ASP A 111 19.26 3.24 1.41
N TRP A 112 18.38 4.23 1.51
CA TRP A 112 17.07 4.22 0.85
C TRP A 112 17.12 4.97 -0.48
N ILE A 113 16.74 4.29 -1.55
CA ILE A 113 16.66 4.88 -2.88
C ILE A 113 15.19 5.11 -3.21
N ILE A 114 14.77 6.37 -3.28
CA ILE A 114 13.37 6.74 -3.53
C ILE A 114 13.29 7.53 -4.83
N ARG A 115 12.61 6.93 -5.82
CA ARG A 115 12.37 7.53 -7.15
C ARG A 115 11.89 8.99 -7.06
N PRO A 116 12.42 9.91 -7.89
CA PRO A 116 12.07 11.34 -7.87
C PRO A 116 10.72 11.63 -8.54
N SER A 117 9.72 10.77 -8.34
CA SER A 117 8.37 10.93 -8.89
C SER A 117 7.34 11.18 -7.80
N ALA A 118 6.12 11.56 -8.20
CA ALA A 118 4.98 11.68 -7.30
C ALA A 118 4.71 10.40 -6.49
N SER A 119 4.82 9.20 -7.09
CA SER A 119 4.57 7.91 -6.44
C SER A 119 5.72 7.38 -5.57
N GLY A 120 6.35 8.28 -4.79
CA GLY A 120 7.48 7.98 -3.90
C GLY A 120 7.05 7.42 -2.54
N ALA A 121 7.43 8.11 -1.46
CA ALA A 121 7.12 7.68 -0.10
C ALA A 121 5.61 7.64 0.18
N PHE A 122 5.19 6.68 1.00
CA PHE A 122 3.80 6.55 1.46
C PHE A 122 3.40 7.73 2.35
N SER A 123 2.18 8.20 2.20
CA SER A 123 1.55 9.12 3.15
C SER A 123 1.03 8.35 4.36
N ILE A 124 1.69 8.50 5.50
CA ILE A 124 1.33 7.78 6.72
C ILE A 124 0.60 8.73 7.67
N PHE A 125 -0.62 8.38 8.08
CA PHE A 125 -1.36 9.18 9.05
C PHE A 125 -0.66 9.20 10.43
N ALA A 126 -0.87 10.29 11.17
CA ALA A 126 -0.66 10.32 12.62
C ALA A 126 -1.57 9.27 13.31
N PRO A 127 -1.18 8.72 14.47
CA PRO A 127 -1.97 7.71 15.19
C PRO A 127 -3.34 8.24 15.67
N THR A 128 -3.42 9.54 15.93
CA THR A 128 -4.64 10.22 16.36
C THR A 128 -4.97 11.41 15.46
N PHE A 129 -6.25 11.60 15.17
CA PHE A 129 -6.76 12.80 14.51
C PHE A 129 -7.08 13.86 15.57
N MET A 130 -6.37 14.99 15.53
CA MET A 130 -6.49 16.11 16.48
C MET A 130 -6.35 15.73 17.97
N GLY A 131 -5.71 14.59 18.28
CA GLY A 131 -5.54 14.09 19.65
C GLY A 131 -6.81 13.54 20.30
N LEU A 132 -7.96 13.54 19.61
CA LEU A 132 -9.26 13.15 20.16
C LEU A 132 -9.69 11.74 19.73
N TRP A 133 -9.42 11.38 18.47
CA TRP A 133 -9.84 10.11 17.90
C TRP A 133 -8.64 9.30 17.42
N HIS A 134 -8.66 7.99 17.64
CA HIS A 134 -7.77 7.10 16.89
C HIS A 134 -8.04 7.25 15.40
N THR A 135 -7.00 7.45 14.60
CA THR A 135 -7.15 7.71 13.18
C THR A 135 -7.91 6.59 12.48
N SER A 136 -7.65 5.32 12.84
CA SER A 136 -8.35 4.16 12.28
C SER A 136 -9.88 4.24 12.48
N ASP A 137 -10.31 4.71 13.64
CA ASP A 137 -11.73 4.83 13.96
C ASP A 137 -12.33 6.03 13.22
N HIS A 138 -11.61 7.15 13.21
CA HIS A 138 -12.03 8.39 12.55
C HIS A 138 -12.27 8.17 11.04
N ILE A 139 -11.27 7.63 10.32
CA ILE A 139 -11.35 7.43 8.87
C ILE A 139 -12.38 6.36 8.47
N SER A 140 -12.78 5.50 9.41
CA SER A 140 -13.83 4.49 9.19
C SER A 140 -15.24 5.04 9.35
N THR A 141 -15.41 6.32 9.71
CA THR A 141 -16.72 6.95 9.84
C THR A 141 -17.26 7.47 8.51
N ARG A 142 -18.60 7.51 8.36
CA ARG A 142 -19.28 8.20 7.24
C ARG A 142 -18.97 9.71 7.20
N PHE A 143 -18.66 10.29 8.36
CA PHE A 143 -18.27 11.69 8.44
C PHE A 143 -16.94 11.92 7.73
N ALA A 144 -15.89 11.16 8.07
CA ALA A 144 -14.59 11.27 7.42
C ALA A 144 -14.66 10.98 5.90
N SER A 145 -15.48 10.01 5.48
CA SER A 145 -15.65 9.72 4.05
C SER A 145 -16.27 10.87 3.25
N SER A 146 -16.95 11.81 3.91
CA SER A 146 -17.59 12.97 3.26
C SER A 146 -16.57 13.97 2.70
N PHE A 147 -15.34 13.95 3.23
CA PHE A 147 -14.24 14.78 2.76
C PHE A 147 -13.48 14.17 1.58
N SER A 148 -13.76 12.92 1.21
CA SER A 148 -13.18 12.26 0.05
C SER A 148 -14.11 12.34 -1.16
N PRO A 149 -13.59 12.51 -2.39
CA PRO A 149 -14.38 12.26 -3.58
C PRO A 149 -14.79 10.78 -3.63
N THR A 150 -16.04 10.52 -3.99
CA THR A 150 -16.56 9.15 -4.14
C THR A 150 -17.53 9.10 -5.31
N ILE A 151 -17.43 8.05 -6.11
CA ILE A 151 -18.39 7.76 -7.19
C ILE A 151 -19.66 7.10 -6.66
N MET A 152 -19.65 6.63 -5.40
CA MET A 152 -20.73 5.83 -4.81
C MET A 152 -21.74 6.68 -4.00
N SER A 153 -21.48 7.97 -3.81
CA SER A 153 -22.37 8.87 -3.02
C SER A 153 -22.40 10.26 -3.65
N CYS A 154 -23.28 10.43 -4.63
CA CYS A 154 -23.31 11.61 -5.50
C CYS A 154 -24.66 12.36 -5.50
N THR A 155 -25.69 11.83 -4.85
CA THR A 155 -27.09 12.25 -5.06
C THR A 155 -27.80 12.72 -3.79
N GLY A 156 -27.23 12.51 -2.60
CA GLY A 156 -27.86 12.91 -1.34
C GLY A 156 -27.78 14.40 -1.05
N LEU A 157 -28.67 14.91 -0.18
CA LEU A 157 -28.58 16.28 0.35
C LEU A 157 -27.26 16.53 1.07
N TRP A 158 -26.75 15.51 1.76
CA TRP A 158 -25.46 15.53 2.44
C TRP A 158 -24.29 15.67 1.45
N ASP A 159 -24.26 14.85 0.40
CA ASP A 159 -23.22 14.91 -0.64
C ASP A 159 -23.27 16.25 -1.38
N SER A 160 -24.49 16.73 -1.67
CA SER A 160 -24.75 18.04 -2.28
C SER A 160 -24.21 19.17 -1.40
N PHE A 161 -24.40 19.11 -0.08
CA PHE A 161 -23.84 20.08 0.85
C PHE A 161 -22.31 20.13 0.74
N TRP A 162 -21.63 18.98 0.87
CA TRP A 162 -20.16 18.93 0.87
C TRP A 162 -19.53 19.28 -0.48
N GLN A 163 -20.12 18.82 -1.57
CA GLN A 163 -19.51 18.94 -2.90
C GLN A 163 -20.00 20.16 -3.70
N ARG A 164 -21.21 20.68 -3.44
CA ARG A 164 -21.82 21.75 -4.25
C ARG A 164 -21.93 23.10 -3.55
N THR A 165 -21.84 23.16 -2.21
CA THR A 165 -21.88 24.46 -1.51
C THR A 165 -20.47 25.04 -1.33
N MET A 166 -20.37 26.37 -1.31
CA MET A 166 -19.10 27.07 -1.04
C MET A 166 -18.53 26.68 0.34
N PHE A 167 -19.40 26.57 1.34
CA PHE A 167 -19.02 26.26 2.72
C PHE A 167 -18.51 24.81 2.87
N GLY A 168 -19.26 23.83 2.34
CA GLY A 168 -18.84 22.43 2.35
C GLY A 168 -17.51 22.22 1.62
N ARG A 169 -17.35 22.84 0.44
CA ARG A 169 -16.09 22.79 -0.32
C ARG A 169 -14.93 23.44 0.43
N SER A 170 -15.18 24.53 1.17
CA SER A 170 -14.17 25.19 2.00
C SER A 170 -13.68 24.27 3.12
N LEU A 171 -14.60 23.61 3.84
CA LEU A 171 -14.25 22.64 4.88
C LEU A 171 -13.47 21.44 4.32
N THR A 172 -13.90 20.87 3.19
CA THR A 172 -13.19 19.77 2.52
C THR A 172 -11.78 20.17 2.08
N ARG A 173 -11.59 21.42 1.62
CA ARG A 173 -10.27 21.95 1.26
C ARG A 173 -9.33 22.10 2.46
N VAL A 174 -9.86 22.28 3.67
CA VAL A 174 -9.05 22.42 4.89
C VAL A 174 -8.73 21.07 5.53
N TYR A 175 -9.65 20.10 5.45
CA TYR A 175 -9.53 18.81 6.10
C TYR A 175 -8.22 18.07 5.77
N TRP A 176 -7.88 17.95 4.48
CA TRP A 176 -6.71 17.18 4.04
C TRP A 176 -5.36 17.86 4.33
N PRO A 177 -5.20 19.18 4.15
CA PRO A 177 -4.04 19.90 4.65
C PRO A 177 -3.82 19.74 6.15
N VAL A 178 -4.90 19.79 6.95
CA VAL A 178 -4.80 19.59 8.41
C VAL A 178 -4.35 18.17 8.72
N ALA A 179 -4.95 17.15 8.10
CA ALA A 179 -4.52 15.77 8.26
C ALA A 179 -3.05 15.59 7.87
N THR A 180 -2.63 16.19 6.77
CA THR A 180 -1.24 16.13 6.25
C THR A 180 -0.27 16.83 7.20
N GLY A 181 -0.65 17.99 7.75
CA GLY A 181 0.14 18.71 8.75
C GLY A 181 0.32 17.92 10.04
N LEU A 182 -0.75 17.28 10.55
CA LEU A 182 -0.68 16.41 11.73
C LEU A 182 0.24 15.20 11.49
N ALA A 183 0.11 14.56 10.33
CA ALA A 183 0.99 13.46 9.92
C ALA A 183 2.46 13.89 9.83
N ALA A 184 2.73 15.03 9.18
CA ALA A 184 4.08 15.56 9.03
C ALA A 184 4.70 15.97 10.38
N GLY A 185 3.91 16.58 11.27
CA GLY A 185 4.33 16.93 12.62
C GLY A 185 4.64 15.70 13.47
N TYR A 186 3.80 14.66 13.40
CA TYR A 186 4.06 13.39 14.11
C TYR A 186 5.29 12.66 13.56
N ALA A 187 5.49 12.66 12.24
CA ALA A 187 6.66 12.06 11.61
C ALA A 187 7.95 12.85 11.86
N ARG A 188 7.84 14.14 12.24
CA ARG A 188 8.96 15.05 12.47
C ARG A 188 9.89 15.15 11.25
N PHE A 189 9.32 15.22 10.05
CA PHE A 189 10.09 15.21 8.80
C PHE A 189 11.13 16.35 8.72
N GLY A 190 10.86 17.50 9.36
CA GLY A 190 11.73 18.68 9.32
C GLY A 190 12.87 18.69 10.35
N ASP A 191 13.01 17.64 11.16
CA ASP A 191 13.99 17.63 12.25
C ASP A 191 15.41 17.29 11.77
N SER A 192 15.53 16.72 10.58
CA SER A 192 16.79 16.34 9.97
C SER A 192 16.70 16.37 8.44
N GLU A 193 17.84 16.58 7.78
CA GLU A 193 17.94 16.55 6.32
C GLU A 193 17.53 15.19 5.74
N HIS A 194 17.90 14.08 6.40
CA HIS A 194 17.56 12.74 5.91
C HIS A 194 16.06 12.44 6.00
N THR A 195 15.36 12.90 7.04
CA THR A 195 13.90 12.69 7.16
C THR A 195 13.10 13.63 6.27
N GLU A 196 13.64 14.78 5.87
CA GLU A 196 12.95 15.70 4.96
C GLU A 196 12.69 15.04 3.60
N HIS A 197 13.65 14.25 3.12
CA HIS A 197 13.53 13.49 1.87
C HIS A 197 12.48 12.37 1.92
N LEU A 198 11.96 12.02 3.10
CA LEU A 198 10.86 11.06 3.26
C LEU A 198 9.48 11.71 3.15
N ARG A 199 9.42 13.04 3.09
CA ARG A 199 8.14 13.76 3.06
C ARG A 199 7.38 13.40 1.77
N PRO A 200 6.14 12.90 1.87
CA PRO A 200 5.33 12.56 0.71
C PRO A 200 5.03 13.77 -0.17
N TRP A 201 4.86 13.55 -1.47
CA TRP A 201 4.48 14.57 -2.44
C TRP A 201 3.02 14.38 -2.90
N PRO A 202 2.20 15.44 -3.05
CA PRO A 202 2.49 16.84 -2.75
C PRO A 202 2.63 17.09 -1.24
N HIS A 203 3.55 17.97 -0.85
CA HIS A 203 3.87 18.20 0.56
C HIS A 203 2.74 18.80 1.40
N THR A 204 1.77 19.47 0.77
CA THR A 204 0.60 20.09 1.40
C THR A 204 -0.60 19.15 1.51
N ASP A 205 -0.73 18.23 0.55
CA ASP A 205 -1.94 17.42 0.34
C ASP A 205 -1.61 15.92 0.16
N GLY A 206 -0.47 15.48 0.68
CA GLY A 206 0.05 14.13 0.44
C GLY A 206 -0.92 13.03 0.86
N LEU A 207 -1.69 13.23 1.93
CA LEU A 207 -2.71 12.27 2.37
C LEU A 207 -3.93 12.24 1.45
N PHE A 208 -4.28 13.36 0.81
CA PHE A 208 -5.40 13.39 -0.14
C PHE A 208 -5.05 12.66 -1.43
N TRP A 209 -3.88 12.99 -1.99
CA TRP A 209 -3.46 12.43 -3.28
C TRP A 209 -2.97 10.99 -3.15
N GLY A 210 -2.38 10.62 -2.01
CA GLY A 210 -1.95 9.24 -1.76
C GLY A 210 -1.05 8.69 -2.87
N SER A 211 -0.21 9.54 -3.45
CA SER A 211 0.54 9.29 -4.69
C SER A 211 1.43 8.05 -4.62
N GLY A 212 2.12 7.84 -3.49
CA GLY A 212 2.89 6.64 -3.15
C GLY A 212 2.08 5.58 -2.38
N GLY A 213 0.80 5.83 -2.14
CA GLY A 213 -0.07 5.07 -1.25
C GLY A 213 -0.34 5.80 0.07
N ILE A 214 -1.36 5.32 0.80
CA ILE A 214 -1.77 5.82 2.10
C ILE A 214 -1.65 4.69 3.11
N GLY A 215 -1.11 4.99 4.29
CA GLY A 215 -0.88 3.99 5.33
C GLY A 215 -1.13 4.51 6.74
N ILE A 216 -1.18 3.57 7.67
CA ILE A 216 -1.09 3.81 9.10
C ILE A 216 0.07 2.94 9.59
N ALA A 217 0.98 3.52 10.38
CA ALA A 217 2.05 2.75 10.96
C ALA A 217 1.47 1.68 11.89
N THR A 218 1.75 0.41 11.58
CA THR A 218 1.30 -0.75 12.37
C THR A 218 2.43 -1.35 13.20
N VAL A 219 3.34 -0.51 13.68
CA VAL A 219 4.39 -0.90 14.62
C VAL A 219 4.70 0.26 15.58
N PRO A 220 4.96 -0.01 16.87
CA PRO A 220 5.31 1.04 17.83
C PRO A 220 6.65 1.68 17.49
N ASP A 221 6.88 2.93 17.90
CA ASP A 221 8.16 3.65 17.74
C ASP A 221 8.64 3.76 16.28
N PHE A 222 7.74 3.70 15.30
CA PHE A 222 8.10 3.66 13.88
C PHE A 222 9.01 4.83 13.48
N TRP A 223 8.59 6.06 13.76
CA TRP A 223 9.36 7.26 13.45
C TRP A 223 10.59 7.41 14.34
N GLN A 224 10.48 7.07 15.63
CA GLN A 224 11.61 7.10 16.53
C GLN A 224 12.77 6.23 16.04
N VAL A 225 12.49 5.00 15.60
CA VAL A 225 13.53 4.13 15.03
C VAL A 225 14.15 4.74 13.78
N ILE A 226 13.40 5.45 12.94
CA ILE A 226 13.93 6.14 11.76
C ILE A 226 14.87 7.28 12.15
N HIS A 227 14.49 8.09 13.15
CA HIS A 227 15.29 9.20 13.67
C HIS A 227 16.56 8.73 14.38
N ASP A 228 16.49 7.62 15.11
CA ASP A 228 17.61 7.10 15.91
C ASP A 228 18.61 6.24 15.09
N SER A 229 18.33 5.96 13.81
CA SER A 229 19.12 5.04 12.98
C SER A 229 19.97 5.72 11.92
N ASP A 230 21.04 5.04 11.50
CA ASP A 230 21.91 5.46 10.39
C ASP A 230 21.25 5.17 9.02
N ILE A 231 20.48 6.15 8.53
CA ILE A 231 19.74 6.08 7.26
C ILE A 231 20.18 7.22 6.35
N THR A 232 20.58 6.87 5.12
CA THR A 232 20.80 7.85 4.05
C THR A 232 19.69 7.73 3.00
N VAL A 233 19.05 8.84 2.63
CA VAL A 233 17.96 8.85 1.64
C VAL A 233 18.45 9.48 0.34
N HIS A 234 18.48 8.69 -0.72
CA HIS A 234 18.86 9.09 -2.07
C HIS A 234 17.59 9.31 -2.91
N ARG A 235 17.29 10.55 -3.26
CA ARG A 235 16.17 10.91 -4.16
C ARG A 235 16.58 10.74 -5.63
N THR A 236 16.76 9.50 -6.06
CA THR A 236 17.26 9.13 -7.38
C THR A 236 16.77 7.72 -7.76
N GLU A 237 17.29 7.18 -8.85
CA GLU A 237 17.04 5.80 -9.30
C GLU A 237 18.35 5.03 -9.43
N ILE A 238 18.26 3.70 -9.37
CA ILE A 238 19.37 2.82 -9.69
C ILE A 238 19.60 2.84 -11.21
N GLU A 239 20.85 3.06 -11.60
CA GLU A 239 21.30 2.98 -12.98
C GLU A 239 21.78 1.57 -13.32
N SER A 240 22.65 0.99 -12.49
CA SER A 240 23.24 -0.33 -12.71
C SER A 240 23.79 -0.96 -11.43
N LEU A 241 24.10 -2.26 -11.50
CA LEU A 241 24.78 -3.03 -10.47
C LEU A 241 26.13 -3.52 -11.02
N SER A 242 27.25 -3.19 -10.40
CA SER A 242 28.59 -3.44 -10.96
C SER A 242 29.50 -4.35 -10.12
N HIS A 243 30.69 -4.63 -10.67
CA HIS A 243 31.59 -5.76 -10.36
C HIS A 243 32.30 -5.72 -8.99
N LEU A 244 31.86 -4.86 -8.07
CA LEU A 244 32.40 -4.72 -6.71
C LEU A 244 31.28 -4.64 -5.66
N ASP A 245 30.13 -5.26 -5.96
CA ASP A 245 28.92 -5.18 -5.13
C ASP A 245 28.45 -3.73 -4.90
N MET A 246 28.60 -2.91 -5.95
CA MET A 246 28.23 -1.50 -5.95
C MET A 246 26.87 -1.31 -6.63
N VAL A 247 26.01 -0.53 -6.00
CA VAL A 247 24.78 0.00 -6.60
C VAL A 247 25.08 1.39 -7.15
N ASN A 248 25.09 1.53 -8.48
CA ASN A 248 25.32 2.82 -9.15
C ASN A 248 23.99 3.54 -9.34
N LEU A 249 23.95 4.81 -8.93
CA LEU A 249 22.76 5.65 -8.95
C LEU A 249 22.86 6.67 -10.08
N LYS A 250 21.73 7.05 -10.67
CA LYS A 250 21.67 8.00 -11.80
C LYS A 250 22.21 9.41 -11.49
N ASN A 251 22.35 9.74 -10.21
CA ASN A 251 22.91 11.02 -9.77
C ASN A 251 24.45 10.97 -9.62
N GLY A 252 25.10 9.90 -10.08
CA GLY A 252 26.55 9.73 -10.06
C GLY A 252 27.13 9.16 -8.77
N PHE A 253 26.28 8.87 -7.77
CA PHE A 253 26.73 8.21 -6.54
C PHE A 253 26.77 6.69 -6.73
N SER A 254 27.71 6.03 -6.04
CA SER A 254 27.80 4.58 -5.98
C SER A 254 27.84 4.11 -4.53
N VAL A 255 27.01 3.12 -4.19
CA VAL A 255 26.84 2.64 -2.81
C VAL A 255 27.31 1.18 -2.70
N PRO A 256 28.36 0.88 -1.92
CA PRO A 256 28.75 -0.49 -1.62
C PRO A 256 27.66 -1.16 -0.78
N THR A 257 27.18 -2.32 -1.22
CA THR A 257 25.95 -2.89 -0.67
C THR A 257 26.06 -4.40 -0.48
N ASP A 258 25.74 -4.90 0.72
CA ASP A 258 25.71 -6.34 0.99
C ASP A 258 24.39 -7.02 0.61
N ILE A 259 23.30 -6.26 0.52
CA ILE A 259 21.97 -6.77 0.15
C ILE A 259 21.14 -5.65 -0.48
N VAL A 260 20.48 -5.95 -1.60
CA VAL A 260 19.49 -5.04 -2.18
C VAL A 260 18.09 -5.53 -1.84
N ILE A 261 17.30 -4.66 -1.23
CA ILE A 261 15.92 -4.96 -0.83
C ILE A 261 14.97 -4.12 -1.68
N HIS A 262 14.17 -4.80 -2.50
CA HIS A 262 13.23 -4.14 -3.42
C HIS A 262 11.90 -3.89 -2.73
N CYS A 263 11.64 -2.61 -2.37
CA CYS A 263 10.37 -2.13 -1.84
C CYS A 263 9.52 -1.46 -2.93
N THR A 264 9.48 -2.06 -4.13
CA THR A 264 8.94 -1.45 -5.36
C THR A 264 7.48 -1.78 -5.66
N GLY A 265 6.73 -2.19 -4.64
CA GLY A 265 5.31 -2.51 -4.76
C GLY A 265 5.03 -3.91 -5.32
N PHE A 266 3.80 -4.10 -5.79
CA PHE A 266 3.25 -5.40 -6.17
C PHE A 266 2.49 -5.33 -7.49
N GLU A 267 2.52 -6.42 -8.24
CA GLU A 267 1.73 -6.61 -9.45
C GLU A 267 0.25 -6.86 -9.10
N LYS A 268 -0.63 -6.44 -10.00
CA LYS A 268 -2.06 -6.74 -9.88
C LYS A 268 -2.27 -8.23 -10.16
N GLY A 269 -2.80 -8.96 -9.18
CA GLY A 269 -2.90 -10.44 -9.17
C GLY A 269 -3.97 -11.03 -10.10
N TYR A 270 -3.96 -10.71 -11.39
CA TYR A 270 -4.95 -11.15 -12.40
C TYR A 270 -4.48 -12.32 -13.27
N ASN A 271 -3.37 -12.97 -12.89
CA ASN A 271 -2.75 -14.06 -13.63
C ASN A 271 -3.60 -15.33 -13.80
N THR A 272 -4.73 -15.46 -13.09
CA THR A 272 -5.69 -16.56 -13.32
C THR A 272 -6.58 -16.32 -14.53
N PHE A 273 -6.66 -15.09 -15.04
CA PHE A 273 -7.37 -14.74 -16.26
C PHE A 273 -6.40 -14.74 -17.44
N SER A 274 -6.82 -15.24 -18.60
CA SER A 274 -6.04 -15.11 -19.84
C SER A 274 -5.88 -13.64 -20.23
N PRO A 275 -4.81 -13.24 -20.97
CA PRO A 275 -4.62 -11.86 -21.39
C PRO A 275 -5.83 -11.24 -22.10
N LEU A 276 -6.45 -11.99 -23.02
CA LEU A 276 -7.67 -11.58 -23.72
C LEU A 276 -8.83 -11.30 -22.76
N LEU A 277 -9.00 -12.15 -21.74
CA LEU A 277 -10.07 -11.97 -20.74
C LEU A 277 -9.76 -10.82 -19.78
N GLN A 278 -8.48 -10.56 -19.49
CA GLN A 278 -8.09 -9.38 -18.72
C GLN A 278 -8.44 -8.08 -19.46
N GLU A 279 -8.26 -8.04 -20.78
CA GLU A 279 -8.64 -6.91 -21.62
C GLU A 279 -10.17 -6.76 -21.69
N GLU A 280 -10.92 -7.84 -21.96
CA GLU A 280 -12.39 -7.85 -21.99
C GLU A 280 -12.99 -7.29 -20.68
N LEU A 281 -12.38 -7.62 -19.54
CA LEU A 281 -12.85 -7.21 -18.22
C LEU A 281 -12.31 -5.85 -17.76
N GLY A 282 -11.48 -5.18 -18.58
CA GLY A 282 -10.83 -3.92 -18.21
C GLY A 282 -9.85 -4.06 -17.02
N LEU A 283 -9.32 -5.26 -16.79
CA LEU A 283 -8.34 -5.56 -15.74
C LEU A 283 -6.91 -5.20 -16.17
N HIS A 284 -6.65 -5.32 -17.46
CA HIS A 284 -5.42 -4.86 -18.10
C HIS A 284 -5.78 -3.75 -19.08
N TYR A 285 -4.93 -2.72 -19.12
CA TYR A 285 -5.07 -1.59 -20.03
C TYR A 285 -3.79 -1.52 -20.85
N ASP A 286 -3.91 -1.63 -22.17
CA ASP A 286 -2.77 -1.41 -23.07
C ASP A 286 -2.59 0.11 -23.28
N PRO A 287 -1.48 0.71 -22.78
CA PRO A 287 -1.22 2.13 -22.98
C PRO A 287 -1.01 2.50 -24.45
N GLN A 288 -0.67 1.54 -25.32
CA GLN A 288 -0.43 1.76 -26.75
C GLN A 288 -1.71 1.77 -27.58
N ALA A 289 -2.83 1.25 -27.07
CA ALA A 289 -4.09 1.18 -27.81
C ALA A 289 -4.83 2.54 -27.93
N ILE A 290 -4.29 3.61 -27.35
CA ILE A 290 -4.91 4.96 -27.28
C ILE A 290 -4.13 6.00 -28.10
N SER A 291 -3.06 5.62 -28.80
CA SER A 291 -2.33 6.51 -29.73
C SER A 291 -2.98 6.59 -31.11
#